data_AF-A0A2M7B5P9-F1
#
_entry.id   AF-A0A2M7B5P9-F1
#
_cell.length_a   1.000
_cell.length_b   1.000
_cell.length_c   1.000
_cell.angle_alpha   90.00
_cell.angle_beta   90.00
_cell.angle_gamma   90.00
#
_symmetry.space_group_name_H-M   'P 1'
#
loop_
_entity.id
_entity.type
_entity.pdbx_description
1 polymer ?
#
loop_
_entity_poly.entity_id
_entity_poly.type
_entity_poly.pdbx_seq_one_letter_code
_entity_poly.pdbx_strand_id
1 'polypeptide(L)'
;MNLIIVESPTKAKTISNFLGSDYKIESSYGHIRDLPKNNKKAIDILGGFTPRYEISKGKEKIVAEIKRLAQKADEVLLATDPDREGEAIAWHLIQAIGLNEIKNVERIVFHEITKSAIEEALKNPRNIDMNLVASQQARRVLDRLVGYDLSGLIWKKVRYGLSAGRVQSPALRIIMEREREIRAFTPENYWTLAGKFETEKKDEIVLTCEEKPTGEKEANYILEVGRGNQWRIIEIKQNEVNRSPRPPFITSTLQQAASSRLGYSPSRAMSIAQKLYEQGLITYMRTDSVTISKEALPAIYEEIEKTYGKEYLKPRLYKTKSKSAQEAHEAIRPTNIKQKSDGATDEQKKLYRLIWERTISSQMADAKTFKTKVSANVVKQGLIPNFSIIGSIAVFWGWLAADKEARGEEVQIPKLSEGETLKLLNIDGQRKQTEPPGRYTEAGLVKELEKREIGRPSTYASIIKTINDRGYATKEGRTLRPTDTGEVVSDFLENNFAKYISDSFTAEMENELDEIAEGKRKYEEMLKSFYAPFSKEVKSKEKIEKITNLGEADKKFKCPVCGGPMIIKLSRTGKFLSCVKFPECAGARKI
;
A
#
# COMPACT_ATOMS: atom_id res chain seq x y z
N MET A 1 26.21 -4.13 -35.48
CA MET A 1 25.50 -4.78 -34.36
C MET A 1 25.26 -3.75 -33.27
N ASN A 2 24.00 -3.53 -32.90
CA ASN A 2 23.62 -2.64 -31.81
C ASN A 2 23.42 -3.45 -30.53
N LEU A 3 23.83 -2.90 -29.38
CA LEU A 3 23.69 -3.56 -28.07
C LEU A 3 22.58 -2.90 -27.26
N ILE A 4 21.57 -3.66 -26.85
CA ILE A 4 20.54 -3.22 -25.92
C ILE A 4 20.80 -3.83 -24.54
N ILE A 5 20.80 -3.00 -23.49
CA ILE A 5 20.98 -3.45 -22.11
C ILE A 5 19.70 -3.21 -21.30
N VAL A 6 19.21 -4.26 -20.64
CA VAL A 6 18.00 -4.24 -19.78
C VAL A 6 18.31 -4.80 -18.39
N GLU A 7 17.38 -4.67 -17.43
CA GLU A 7 17.61 -5.14 -16.06
C GLU A 7 17.47 -6.64 -15.88
N SER A 8 16.59 -7.30 -16.64
CA SER A 8 16.22 -8.69 -16.39
C SER A 8 16.31 -9.58 -17.62
N PRO A 9 16.65 -10.88 -17.45
CA PRO A 9 16.70 -11.83 -18.56
C PRO A 9 15.35 -12.04 -19.25
N THR A 10 14.25 -11.98 -18.49
CA THR A 10 12.89 -12.10 -19.03
C THR A 10 12.62 -10.97 -20.02
N LYS A 11 12.89 -9.72 -19.61
CA LYS A 11 12.75 -8.53 -20.45
C LYS A 11 13.62 -8.63 -21.70
N ALA A 12 14.86 -9.09 -21.56
CA ALA A 12 15.75 -9.30 -22.70
C ALA A 12 15.16 -10.28 -23.72
N LYS A 13 14.66 -11.42 -23.24
CA LYS A 13 14.01 -12.45 -24.07
C LYS A 13 12.72 -11.95 -24.74
N THR A 14 11.91 -11.17 -24.03
CA THR A 14 10.68 -10.61 -24.60
C THR A 14 10.98 -9.65 -25.74
N ILE A 15 11.91 -8.71 -25.53
CA ILE A 15 12.29 -7.72 -26.55
C ILE A 15 12.97 -8.41 -27.75
N SER A 16 13.75 -9.47 -27.54
CA SER A 16 14.39 -10.20 -28.65
C SER A 16 13.39 -10.84 -29.62
N ASN A 17 12.13 -11.04 -29.21
CA ASN A 17 11.10 -11.53 -30.12
C ASN A 17 10.59 -10.46 -31.09
N PHE A 18 10.86 -9.18 -30.81
CA PHE A 18 10.41 -8.05 -31.64
C PHE A 18 11.49 -7.52 -32.57
N LEU A 19 12.76 -7.72 -32.19
CA LEU A 19 13.92 -7.17 -32.89
C LEU A 19 14.67 -8.24 -33.68
N GLY A 20 15.21 -7.86 -34.84
CA GLY A 20 15.98 -8.75 -35.71
C GLY A 20 17.41 -9.00 -35.25
N SER A 21 18.19 -9.68 -36.09
CA SER A 21 19.59 -10.06 -35.84
C SER A 21 20.56 -8.88 -35.68
N ASP A 22 20.13 -7.67 -36.02
CA ASP A 22 20.94 -6.45 -35.91
C ASP A 22 21.15 -6.02 -34.44
N TYR A 23 20.29 -6.50 -33.54
CA TYR A 23 20.32 -6.19 -32.11
C TYR A 23 20.78 -7.38 -31.28
N LYS A 24 21.78 -7.14 -30.45
CA LYS A 24 22.17 -8.03 -29.36
C LYS A 24 21.58 -7.48 -28.06
N ILE A 25 20.84 -8.29 -27.31
CA ILE A 25 20.19 -7.85 -26.06
C ILE A 25 20.81 -8.59 -24.88
N GLU A 26 21.21 -7.84 -23.85
CA GLU A 26 21.85 -8.38 -22.65
C GLU A 26 21.24 -7.81 -21.37
N SER A 27 21.41 -8.55 -20.27
CA SER A 27 20.85 -8.19 -18.97
C SER A 27 21.92 -7.82 -17.94
N SER A 28 21.70 -6.72 -17.21
CA SER A 28 22.53 -6.32 -16.05
C SER A 28 22.21 -7.09 -14.77
N TYR A 29 21.09 -7.82 -14.75
CA TYR A 29 20.52 -8.47 -13.57
C TYR A 29 20.24 -7.46 -12.44
N GLY A 30 19.71 -6.29 -12.78
CA GLY A 30 19.43 -5.16 -11.89
C GLY A 30 20.66 -4.27 -11.64
N HIS A 31 20.78 -3.73 -10.41
CA HIS A 31 21.92 -2.90 -10.01
C HIS A 31 23.24 -3.68 -10.09
N ILE A 32 24.27 -3.03 -10.66
CA ILE A 32 25.63 -3.58 -10.79
C ILE A 32 26.63 -2.91 -9.84
N ARG A 33 26.25 -1.79 -9.25
CA ARG A 33 27.05 -1.02 -8.29
C ARG A 33 26.19 -0.66 -7.08
N ASP A 34 26.81 -0.55 -5.92
CA ASP A 34 26.16 -0.01 -4.71
C ASP A 34 27.20 0.69 -3.83
N LEU A 35 26.72 1.40 -2.82
CA LEU A 35 27.53 2.01 -1.78
C LEU A 35 28.21 0.92 -0.92
N PRO A 36 29.52 1.03 -0.65
CA PRO A 36 30.26 0.15 0.26
C PRO A 36 29.56 -0.01 1.60
N LYS A 37 29.74 -1.16 2.25
CA LYS A 37 29.13 -1.42 3.57
C LYS A 37 29.54 -0.41 4.65
N ASN A 38 30.77 0.09 4.59
CA ASN A 38 31.28 1.05 5.57
C ASN A 38 30.92 2.49 5.18
N ASN A 39 30.17 3.18 6.03
CA ASN A 39 29.70 4.54 5.75
C ASN A 39 30.85 5.55 5.53
N LYS A 40 31.97 5.43 6.26
CA LYS A 40 33.14 6.31 6.09
C LYS A 40 33.76 6.24 4.70
N LYS A 41 33.55 5.12 3.99
CA LYS A 41 34.00 4.94 2.60
C LYS A 41 32.90 5.19 1.58
N ALA A 42 31.64 5.27 2.01
CA ALA A 42 30.50 5.28 1.11
C ALA A 42 30.10 6.68 0.67
N ILE A 43 30.15 7.67 1.56
CA ILE A 43 29.68 9.03 1.28
C ILE A 43 30.74 10.03 1.74
N ASP A 44 31.17 10.88 0.82
CA ASP A 44 32.02 12.02 1.13
C ASP A 44 31.17 13.21 1.56
N ILE A 45 30.91 13.31 2.86
CA ILE A 45 30.04 14.36 3.43
C ILE A 45 30.69 15.75 3.30
N LEU A 46 32.01 15.85 3.45
CA LEU A 46 32.73 17.13 3.35
C LEU A 46 32.81 17.61 1.90
N GLY A 47 32.96 16.69 0.94
CA GLY A 47 32.92 16.96 -0.49
C GLY A 47 31.52 16.99 -1.10
N GLY A 48 30.53 17.57 -0.42
CA GLY A 48 29.19 17.77 -0.98
C GLY A 48 28.31 16.51 -1.05
N PHE A 49 28.46 15.59 -0.09
CA PHE A 49 27.71 14.32 -0.03
C PHE A 49 27.94 13.41 -1.24
N THR A 50 29.15 13.40 -1.79
CA THR A 50 29.46 12.63 -3.01
C THR A 50 29.47 11.11 -2.70
N PRO A 51 28.60 10.31 -3.32
CA PRO A 51 28.59 8.86 -3.12
C PRO A 51 29.75 8.17 -3.84
N ARG A 52 30.39 7.22 -3.16
CA ARG A 52 31.42 6.35 -3.72
C ARG A 52 30.80 4.97 -3.93
N TYR A 53 30.70 4.54 -5.19
CA TYR A 53 30.10 3.26 -5.53
C TYR A 53 31.15 2.23 -5.94
N GLU A 54 31.00 1.00 -5.45
CA GLU A 54 31.78 -0.17 -5.85
C GLU A 54 30.93 -1.13 -6.68
N ILE A 55 31.58 -1.95 -7.51
CA ILE A 55 30.88 -3.05 -8.19
C ILE A 55 30.33 -3.99 -7.11
N SER A 56 29.04 -4.29 -7.19
CA SER A 56 28.41 -5.18 -6.22
C SER A 56 29.02 -6.58 -6.30
N LYS A 57 29.30 -7.19 -5.15
CA LYS A 57 29.90 -8.52 -5.06
C LYS A 57 29.13 -9.53 -5.91
N GLY A 58 29.83 -10.21 -6.82
CA GLY A 58 29.25 -11.21 -7.74
C GLY A 58 28.79 -10.66 -9.09
N LYS A 59 28.89 -9.34 -9.32
CA LYS A 59 28.56 -8.69 -10.60
C LYS A 59 29.75 -8.48 -11.51
N GLU A 60 30.96 -8.81 -11.08
CA GLU A 60 32.21 -8.51 -11.78
C GLU A 60 32.24 -9.14 -13.18
N LYS A 61 31.82 -10.40 -13.30
CA LYS A 61 31.73 -11.10 -14.59
C LYS A 61 30.70 -10.48 -15.54
N ILE A 62 29.55 -10.06 -15.01
CA ILE A 62 28.47 -9.43 -15.79
C ILE A 62 28.96 -8.09 -16.34
N VAL A 63 29.60 -7.27 -15.50
CA VAL A 63 30.17 -5.98 -15.90
C VAL A 63 31.25 -6.16 -16.96
N ALA A 64 32.14 -7.14 -16.80
CA ALA A 64 33.18 -7.43 -17.78
C ALA A 64 32.61 -7.85 -19.14
N GLU A 65 31.56 -8.68 -19.14
CA GLU A 65 30.92 -9.14 -20.37
C GLU A 65 30.17 -8.03 -21.09
N ILE A 66 29.36 -7.24 -20.36
CA ILE A 66 28.67 -6.07 -20.91
C ILE A 66 29.68 -5.09 -21.50
N LYS A 67 30.81 -4.82 -20.80
CA LYS A 67 31.88 -3.96 -21.31
C LYS A 67 32.46 -4.48 -22.63
N ARG A 68 32.76 -5.78 -22.70
CA ARG A 68 33.30 -6.43 -23.91
C ARG A 68 32.35 -6.33 -25.09
N LEU A 69 31.05 -6.48 -24.87
CA LEU A 69 30.03 -6.36 -25.92
C LEU A 69 29.84 -4.90 -26.34
N ALA A 70 29.81 -3.97 -25.39
CA ALA A 70 29.65 -2.55 -25.67
C ALA A 70 30.79 -1.99 -26.52
N GLN A 71 32.04 -2.43 -26.28
CA GLN A 71 33.21 -2.03 -27.08
C GLN A 71 33.17 -2.52 -28.53
N LYS A 72 32.34 -3.51 -28.85
CA LYS A 72 32.18 -4.09 -30.19
C LYS A 72 30.91 -3.62 -30.91
N ALA A 73 30.03 -2.92 -30.20
CA ALA A 73 28.76 -2.48 -30.74
C ALA A 73 28.94 -1.16 -31.50
N ASP A 74 28.14 -0.95 -32.54
CA ASP A 74 28.10 0.33 -33.26
C ASP A 74 27.36 1.40 -32.45
N GLU A 75 26.38 0.96 -31.65
CA GLU A 75 25.55 1.77 -30.77
C GLU A 75 25.16 0.96 -29.52
N VAL A 76 25.05 1.63 -28.37
CA VAL A 76 24.58 1.03 -27.11
C VAL A 76 23.32 1.74 -26.64
N LEU A 77 22.22 0.98 -26.51
CA LEU A 77 20.93 1.46 -26.05
C LEU A 77 20.61 0.95 -24.65
N LEU A 78 20.35 1.86 -23.73
CA LEU A 78 19.96 1.58 -22.35
C LEU A 78 18.43 1.53 -22.26
N ALA A 79 17.88 0.34 -22.05
CA ALA A 79 16.45 0.05 -22.08
C ALA A 79 15.90 -0.31 -20.69
N THR A 80 16.38 0.40 -19.67
CA THR A 80 15.93 0.24 -18.28
C THR A 80 14.51 0.76 -18.07
N ASP A 81 13.89 0.40 -16.97
CA ASP A 81 12.55 0.76 -16.54
C ASP A 81 12.39 2.28 -16.50
N PRO A 82 11.18 2.79 -16.79
CA PRO A 82 10.91 4.21 -16.92
C PRO A 82 10.70 4.85 -15.54
N ASP A 83 11.65 4.72 -14.63
CA ASP A 83 11.61 5.41 -13.34
C ASP A 83 13.01 5.82 -12.90
N ARG A 84 13.11 6.59 -11.81
CA ARG A 84 14.41 7.03 -11.27
C ARG A 84 15.35 5.88 -10.89
N GLU A 85 14.83 4.70 -10.56
CA GLU A 85 15.65 3.52 -10.28
C GLU A 85 16.26 2.96 -11.57
N GLY A 86 15.46 2.80 -12.62
CA GLY A 86 15.93 2.41 -13.95
C GLY A 86 16.92 3.41 -14.54
N GLU A 87 16.70 4.71 -14.34
CA GLU A 87 17.62 5.76 -14.78
C GLU A 87 18.97 5.69 -14.04
N ALA A 88 18.94 5.44 -12.73
CA ALA A 88 20.16 5.23 -11.96
C ALA A 88 20.92 3.96 -12.36
N ILE A 89 20.22 2.87 -12.72
CA ILE A 89 20.86 1.65 -13.26
C ILE A 89 21.56 1.96 -14.59
N ALA A 90 20.89 2.68 -15.49
CA ALA A 90 21.47 3.11 -16.76
C ALA A 90 22.72 3.98 -16.56
N TRP A 91 22.66 4.94 -15.63
CA TRP A 91 23.82 5.74 -15.25
C TRP A 91 24.95 4.89 -14.64
N HIS A 92 24.63 3.94 -13.76
CA HIS A 92 25.62 3.04 -13.17
C HIS A 92 26.31 2.17 -14.22
N LEU A 93 25.59 1.71 -15.25
CA LEU A 93 26.15 0.98 -16.38
C LEU A 93 27.21 1.81 -17.10
N ILE A 94 26.87 3.05 -17.50
CA ILE A 94 27.79 4.00 -18.13
C ILE A 94 29.09 4.12 -17.32
N GLN A 95 28.94 4.39 -16.02
CA GLN A 95 30.08 4.63 -15.13
C GLN A 95 30.90 3.37 -14.83
N ALA A 96 30.28 2.19 -14.77
CA ALA A 96 30.97 0.94 -14.43
C ALA A 96 31.82 0.41 -15.59
N ILE A 97 31.33 0.54 -16.82
CA ILE A 97 31.99 -0.04 -17.99
C ILE A 97 32.90 0.97 -18.71
N GLY A 98 32.91 2.24 -18.26
CA GLY A 98 33.77 3.28 -18.81
C GLY A 98 33.28 3.80 -20.16
N LEU A 99 31.96 3.96 -20.32
CA LEU A 99 31.35 4.35 -21.60
C LEU A 99 31.67 5.77 -22.06
N ASN A 100 32.33 6.59 -21.23
CA ASN A 100 32.78 7.93 -21.65
C ASN A 100 33.70 7.89 -22.89
N GLU A 101 34.22 6.71 -23.24
CA GLU A 101 35.09 6.45 -24.39
C GLU A 101 34.38 5.70 -25.54
N ILE A 102 33.11 5.29 -25.37
CA ILE A 102 32.34 4.56 -26.40
C ILE A 102 31.44 5.54 -27.15
N LYS A 103 31.48 5.50 -28.49
CA LYS A 103 30.61 6.32 -29.35
C LYS A 103 29.16 5.85 -29.24
N ASN A 104 28.21 6.80 -29.20
CA ASN A 104 26.76 6.59 -29.32
C ASN A 104 26.14 5.69 -28.23
N VAL A 105 26.00 6.23 -27.02
CA VAL A 105 25.22 5.63 -25.93
C VAL A 105 23.95 6.42 -25.72
N GLU A 106 22.80 5.78 -25.89
CA GLU A 106 21.49 6.43 -25.76
C GLU A 106 20.54 5.66 -24.84
N ARG A 107 19.45 6.30 -24.42
CA ARG A 107 18.45 5.77 -23.50
C ARG A 107 17.10 5.67 -24.24
N ILE A 108 16.49 4.50 -24.24
CA ILE A 108 15.16 4.27 -24.82
C ILE A 108 14.13 3.94 -23.73
N VAL A 109 13.00 4.64 -23.68
CA VAL A 109 12.00 4.53 -22.60
C VAL A 109 10.70 3.98 -23.15
N PHE A 110 10.07 3.04 -22.43
CA PHE A 110 8.77 2.49 -22.77
C PHE A 110 8.00 2.08 -21.50
N HIS A 111 6.68 2.22 -21.54
CA HIS A 111 5.79 1.90 -20.41
C HIS A 111 5.03 0.58 -20.58
N GLU A 112 5.21 -0.09 -21.72
CA GLU A 112 4.76 -1.45 -22.00
C GLU A 112 5.73 -2.13 -22.98
N ILE A 113 5.80 -3.47 -22.94
CA ILE A 113 6.73 -4.25 -23.76
C ILE A 113 5.97 -4.89 -24.92
N THR A 114 5.56 -4.04 -25.87
CA THR A 114 4.90 -4.45 -27.13
C THR A 114 5.79 -4.12 -28.31
N LYS A 115 5.60 -4.79 -29.45
CA LYS A 115 6.38 -4.53 -30.67
C LYS A 115 6.34 -3.05 -31.06
N SER A 116 5.16 -2.44 -31.09
CA SER A 116 4.99 -1.03 -31.45
C SER A 116 5.66 -0.09 -30.45
N ALA A 117 5.55 -0.35 -29.14
CA ALA A 117 6.18 0.50 -28.12
C ALA A 117 7.71 0.44 -28.18
N ILE A 118 8.28 -0.74 -28.44
CA ILE A 118 9.73 -0.89 -28.61
C ILE A 118 10.20 -0.22 -29.90
N GLU A 119 9.52 -0.42 -31.02
CA GLU A 119 9.85 0.24 -32.30
C GLU A 119 9.78 1.77 -32.19
N GLU A 120 8.80 2.31 -31.45
CA GLU A 120 8.69 3.74 -31.22
C GLU A 120 9.80 4.27 -30.29
N ALA A 121 10.14 3.51 -29.24
CA ALA A 121 11.23 3.86 -28.34
C ALA A 121 12.60 3.89 -29.06
N LEU A 122 12.80 2.99 -30.03
CA LEU A 122 14.01 2.96 -30.88
C LEU A 122 14.12 4.17 -31.82
N LYS A 123 13.00 4.78 -32.23
CA LYS A 123 13.00 5.98 -33.07
C LYS A 123 13.22 7.28 -32.29
N ASN A 124 12.94 7.26 -30.99
CA ASN A 124 13.01 8.43 -30.13
C ASN A 124 13.95 8.21 -28.92
N PRO A 125 15.23 7.88 -29.16
CA PRO A 125 16.19 7.79 -28.09
C PRO A 125 16.41 9.16 -27.43
N ARG A 126 16.79 9.14 -26.15
CA ARG A 126 17.15 10.34 -25.40
C ARG A 126 18.47 10.16 -24.66
N ASN A 127 18.98 11.27 -24.13
CA ASN A 127 20.06 11.22 -23.16
C ASN A 127 19.57 10.74 -21.79
N ILE A 128 20.51 10.31 -20.95
CA ILE A 128 20.23 10.06 -19.52
C ILE A 128 19.75 11.34 -18.85
N ASP A 129 18.67 11.22 -18.11
CA ASP A 129 18.13 12.29 -17.29
C ASP A 129 18.91 12.35 -15.96
N MET A 130 19.83 13.30 -15.90
CA MET A 130 20.68 13.49 -14.72
C MET A 130 19.90 13.98 -13.49
N ASN A 131 18.71 14.57 -13.65
CA ASN A 131 17.85 14.96 -12.53
C ASN A 131 17.22 13.73 -11.87
N LEU A 132 16.72 12.78 -12.67
CA LEU A 132 16.23 11.49 -12.17
C LEU A 132 17.35 10.70 -11.46
N VAL A 133 18.56 10.68 -12.03
CA VAL A 133 19.74 10.08 -11.38
C VAL A 133 20.02 10.78 -10.05
N ALA A 134 20.10 12.12 -10.04
CA ALA A 134 20.35 12.89 -8.82
C ALA A 134 19.29 12.65 -7.74
N SER A 135 18.01 12.52 -8.12
CA SER A 135 16.92 12.21 -7.20
C SER A 135 17.09 10.82 -6.57
N GLN A 136 17.44 9.82 -7.37
CA GLN A 136 17.70 8.46 -6.86
C GLN A 136 18.92 8.44 -5.94
N GLN A 137 20.00 9.13 -6.32
CA GLN A 137 21.20 9.24 -5.50
C GLN A 137 20.91 9.96 -4.19
N ALA A 138 20.12 11.04 -4.22
CA ALA A 138 19.69 11.78 -3.03
C ALA A 138 18.98 10.84 -2.07
N ARG A 139 18.00 10.08 -2.56
CA ARG A 139 17.29 9.07 -1.75
C ARG A 139 18.25 8.04 -1.17
N ARG A 140 19.16 7.50 -1.98
CA ARG A 140 20.12 6.46 -1.56
C ARG A 140 21.06 6.95 -0.46
N VAL A 141 21.60 8.16 -0.63
CA VAL A 141 22.52 8.80 0.32
C VAL A 141 21.78 9.17 1.60
N LEU A 142 20.60 9.77 1.47
CA LEU A 142 19.76 10.13 2.60
C LEU A 142 19.40 8.92 3.47
N ASP A 143 18.88 7.85 2.86
CA ASP A 143 18.50 6.63 3.56
C ASP A 143 19.73 5.97 4.21
N ARG A 144 20.92 6.09 3.60
CA ARG A 144 22.18 5.62 4.19
C ARG A 144 22.57 6.42 5.42
N LEU A 145 22.51 7.75 5.36
CA LEU A 145 22.87 8.63 6.47
C LEU A 145 21.93 8.44 7.66
N VAL A 146 20.61 8.48 7.42
CA VAL A 146 19.60 8.24 8.46
C VAL A 146 19.75 6.85 9.05
N GLY A 147 19.84 5.84 8.17
CA GLY A 147 19.94 4.45 8.59
C GLY A 147 21.17 4.19 9.45
N TYR A 148 22.34 4.72 9.07
CA TYR A 148 23.58 4.48 9.81
C TYR A 148 23.60 5.19 11.16
N ASP A 149 23.32 6.51 11.17
CA ASP A 149 23.46 7.32 12.37
C ASP A 149 22.39 6.96 13.41
N LEU A 150 21.12 6.81 12.97
CA LEU A 150 20.02 6.50 13.88
C LEU A 150 20.06 5.05 14.37
N SER A 151 20.38 4.07 13.49
CA SER A 151 20.53 2.68 13.93
C SER A 151 21.73 2.53 14.87
N GLY A 152 22.83 3.25 14.61
CA GLY A 152 24.00 3.28 15.50
C GLY A 152 23.64 3.78 16.90
N LEU A 153 22.81 4.82 17.00
CA LEU A 153 22.30 5.30 18.29
C LEU A 153 21.37 4.28 18.95
N ILE A 154 20.41 3.70 18.22
CA ILE A 154 19.48 2.69 18.75
C ILE A 154 20.25 1.45 19.24
N TRP A 155 21.35 1.06 18.60
CA TRP A 155 22.19 -0.04 19.09
C TRP A 155 22.79 0.26 20.45
N LYS A 156 23.28 1.49 20.64
CA LYS A 156 23.85 1.95 21.91
C LYS A 156 22.77 2.11 23.00
N LYS A 157 21.59 2.62 22.63
CA LYS A 157 20.55 3.08 23.58
C LYS A 157 19.40 2.12 23.82
N VAL A 158 19.15 1.19 22.91
CA VAL A 158 18.06 0.21 23.02
C VAL A 158 18.65 -1.20 22.98
N ARG A 159 19.00 -1.70 21.78
CA ARG A 159 19.51 -3.05 21.59
C ARG A 159 20.30 -3.15 20.29
N TYR A 160 21.41 -3.87 20.32
CA TYR A 160 22.20 -4.18 19.12
C TYR A 160 21.37 -4.95 18.08
N GLY A 161 21.56 -4.62 16.80
CA GLY A 161 20.90 -5.25 15.66
C GLY A 161 19.57 -4.63 15.22
N LEU A 162 19.10 -3.59 15.91
CA LEU A 162 17.89 -2.83 15.56
C LEU A 162 18.16 -1.79 14.46
N SER A 163 17.17 -1.45 13.65
CA SER A 163 17.32 -0.40 12.63
C SER A 163 16.28 0.68 12.75
N ALA A 164 16.62 1.88 12.30
CA ALA A 164 15.64 2.90 11.98
C ALA A 164 15.88 3.41 10.56
N GLY A 165 14.82 3.90 9.94
CA GLY A 165 14.86 4.39 8.57
C GLY A 165 13.77 5.42 8.35
N ARG A 166 14.04 6.35 7.44
CA ARG A 166 13.19 7.51 7.17
C ARG A 166 11.74 7.16 6.90
N VAL A 167 11.47 6.10 6.12
CA VAL A 167 10.10 5.64 5.81
C VAL A 167 9.65 4.45 6.66
N GLN A 168 10.59 3.67 7.20
CA GLN A 168 10.29 2.53 8.06
C GLN A 168 9.75 2.98 9.42
N SER A 169 10.34 4.03 10.01
CA SER A 169 9.98 4.50 11.35
C SER A 169 8.59 5.15 11.41
N PRO A 170 8.20 6.05 10.48
CA PRO A 170 6.82 6.56 10.41
C PRO A 170 5.79 5.46 10.18
N ALA A 171 6.11 4.50 9.30
CA ALA A 171 5.22 3.37 9.06
C ALA A 171 5.02 2.47 10.31
N LEU A 172 6.08 2.26 11.10
CA LEU A 172 5.96 1.60 12.41
C LEU A 172 5.13 2.45 13.39
N ARG A 173 5.35 3.77 13.42
CA ARG A 173 4.57 4.69 14.25
C ARG A 173 3.08 4.62 13.93
N ILE A 174 2.67 4.56 12.66
CA ILE A 174 1.26 4.39 12.26
C ILE A 174 0.65 3.11 12.88
N ILE A 175 1.39 2.00 12.86
CA ILE A 175 0.95 0.75 13.49
C ILE A 175 0.81 0.92 15.01
N MET A 176 1.76 1.62 15.64
CA MET A 176 1.75 1.89 17.08
C MET A 176 0.63 2.84 17.51
N GLU A 177 0.34 3.88 16.74
CA GLU A 177 -0.80 4.79 16.95
C GLU A 177 -2.11 3.99 17.01
N ARG A 178 -2.35 3.11 16.02
CA ARG A 178 -3.52 2.22 16.02
C ARG A 178 -3.54 1.27 17.22
N GLU A 179 -2.39 0.72 17.61
CA GLU A 179 -2.34 -0.18 18.77
C GLU A 179 -2.65 0.57 20.08
N ARG A 180 -2.20 1.82 20.22
CA ARG A 180 -2.55 2.66 21.37
C ARG A 180 -4.05 3.02 21.38
N GLU A 181 -4.64 3.33 20.21
CA GLU A 181 -6.10 3.53 20.07
C GLU A 181 -6.86 2.28 20.55
N ILE A 182 -6.44 1.08 20.13
CA ILE A 182 -7.06 -0.18 20.55
C ILE A 182 -6.95 -0.40 22.06
N ARG A 183 -5.76 -0.16 22.64
CA ARG A 183 -5.52 -0.36 24.08
C ARG A 183 -6.25 0.64 24.96
N ALA A 184 -6.45 1.87 24.48
CA ALA A 184 -7.15 2.93 25.21
C ALA A 184 -8.68 2.87 25.04
N PHE A 185 -9.18 2.03 24.13
CA PHE A 185 -10.60 1.93 23.83
C PHE A 185 -11.37 1.28 24.98
N THR A 186 -12.41 1.96 25.46
CA THR A 186 -13.37 1.41 26.43
C THR A 186 -14.66 1.05 25.69
N PRO A 187 -15.05 -0.23 25.62
CA PRO A 187 -16.29 -0.63 24.96
C PRO A 187 -17.53 -0.03 25.62
N GLU A 188 -18.43 0.49 24.79
CA GLU A 188 -19.73 1.01 25.19
C GLU A 188 -20.81 0.00 24.80
N ASN A 189 -21.76 -0.24 25.71
CA ASN A 189 -22.88 -1.12 25.43
C ASN A 189 -23.88 -0.41 24.52
N TYR A 190 -24.43 -1.14 23.57
CA TYR A 190 -25.59 -0.71 22.81
C TYR A 190 -26.48 -1.91 22.48
N TRP A 191 -27.75 -1.66 22.17
CA TRP A 191 -28.69 -2.71 21.81
C TRP A 191 -29.07 -2.59 20.34
N THR A 192 -29.07 -3.72 19.64
CA THR A 192 -29.73 -3.83 18.33
C THR A 192 -31.06 -4.52 18.55
N LEU A 193 -32.15 -3.82 18.25
CA LEU A 193 -33.50 -4.33 18.39
C LEU A 193 -34.06 -4.70 17.02
N ALA A 194 -34.61 -5.90 16.89
CA ALA A 194 -35.20 -6.38 15.66
C ALA A 194 -36.58 -6.96 15.92
N GLY A 195 -37.54 -6.59 15.07
CA GLY A 195 -38.88 -7.15 15.06
C GLY A 195 -39.10 -7.98 13.80
N LYS A 196 -39.67 -9.16 13.98
CA LYS A 196 -40.19 -10.01 12.92
C LYS A 196 -41.69 -9.77 12.80
N PHE A 197 -42.14 -9.41 11.61
CA PHE A 197 -43.52 -9.02 11.31
C PHE A 197 -44.09 -9.85 10.18
N GLU A 198 -45.40 -10.05 10.21
CA GLU A 198 -46.20 -10.63 9.13
C GLU A 198 -47.03 -9.50 8.47
N THR A 199 -46.98 -9.42 7.15
CA THR A 199 -47.74 -8.45 6.33
C THR A 199 -49.20 -8.89 6.15
N GLU A 200 -50.05 -8.04 5.57
CA GLU A 200 -51.44 -8.44 5.26
C GLU A 200 -51.50 -9.63 4.28
N LYS A 201 -50.48 -9.76 3.43
CA LYS A 201 -50.32 -10.87 2.46
C LYS A 201 -49.63 -12.11 3.01
N LYS A 202 -49.37 -12.16 4.32
CA LYS A 202 -48.67 -13.27 5.01
C LYS A 202 -47.19 -13.42 4.66
N ASP A 203 -46.56 -12.38 4.10
CA ASP A 203 -45.11 -12.35 3.96
C ASP A 203 -44.45 -12.03 5.31
N GLU A 204 -43.30 -12.63 5.60
CA GLU A 204 -42.51 -12.30 6.79
C GLU A 204 -41.43 -11.26 6.46
N ILE A 205 -41.32 -10.21 7.27
CA ILE A 205 -40.28 -9.18 7.16
C ILE A 205 -39.60 -8.94 8.51
N VAL A 206 -38.31 -8.62 8.48
CA VAL A 206 -37.54 -8.24 9.67
C VAL A 206 -37.18 -6.77 9.59
N LEU A 207 -37.66 -5.99 10.54
CA LEU A 207 -37.33 -4.57 10.67
C LEU A 207 -36.39 -4.38 11.86
N THR A 208 -35.40 -3.50 11.72
CA THR A 208 -34.43 -3.17 12.77
C THR A 208 -34.67 -1.76 13.26
N CYS A 209 -34.61 -1.54 14.58
CA CYS A 209 -34.67 -0.20 15.16
C CYS A 209 -33.61 0.71 14.53
N GLU A 210 -34.02 1.89 14.10
CA GLU A 210 -33.15 2.88 13.45
C GLU A 210 -32.13 3.48 14.42
N GLU A 211 -32.49 3.50 15.71
CA GLU A 211 -31.62 3.91 16.80
C GLU A 211 -31.03 2.70 17.51
N LYS A 212 -29.86 2.89 18.12
CA LYS A 212 -29.19 1.88 18.94
C LYS A 212 -29.15 2.36 20.39
N PRO A 213 -30.15 1.99 21.22
CA PRO A 213 -30.18 2.37 22.64
C PRO A 213 -28.87 2.03 23.34
N THR A 214 -28.40 2.89 24.22
CA THR A 214 -27.17 2.66 25.02
C THR A 214 -27.48 2.26 26.45
N GLY A 215 -28.74 2.35 26.87
CA GLY A 215 -29.22 1.91 28.18
C GLY A 215 -30.16 0.71 28.11
N GLU A 216 -30.00 -0.23 29.04
CA GLU A 216 -30.88 -1.41 29.13
C GLU A 216 -32.34 -1.03 29.39
N LYS A 217 -32.58 0.00 30.22
CA LYS A 217 -33.94 0.49 30.51
C LYS A 217 -34.65 1.03 29.26
N GLU A 218 -33.92 1.77 28.44
CA GLU A 218 -34.42 2.31 27.18
C GLU A 218 -34.72 1.18 26.18
N ALA A 219 -33.80 0.22 26.03
CA ALA A 219 -34.01 -0.95 25.19
C ALA A 219 -35.25 -1.75 25.63
N ASN A 220 -35.40 -2.01 26.94
CA ASN A 220 -36.55 -2.72 27.49
C ASN A 220 -37.85 -1.95 27.29
N TYR A 221 -37.85 -0.63 27.49
CA TYR A 221 -39.00 0.22 27.22
C TYR A 221 -39.45 0.12 25.75
N ILE A 222 -38.51 0.18 24.80
CA ILE A 222 -38.83 0.05 23.37
C ILE A 222 -39.44 -1.32 23.06
N LEU A 223 -38.90 -2.40 23.64
CA LEU A 223 -39.41 -3.76 23.46
C LEU A 223 -40.82 -3.93 24.07
N GLU A 224 -41.07 -3.38 25.25
CA GLU A 224 -42.38 -3.42 25.92
C GLU A 224 -43.44 -2.66 25.12
N VAL A 225 -43.14 -1.44 24.68
CA VAL A 225 -44.03 -0.66 23.82
C VAL A 225 -44.28 -1.39 22.50
N GLY A 226 -43.23 -1.97 21.90
CA GLY A 226 -43.36 -2.75 20.68
C GLY A 226 -44.29 -3.95 20.81
N ARG A 227 -44.25 -4.69 21.93
CA ARG A 227 -45.12 -5.87 22.19
C ARG A 227 -46.57 -5.50 22.48
N GLY A 228 -46.79 -4.38 23.17
CA GLY A 228 -48.11 -3.98 23.64
C GLY A 228 -48.97 -3.22 22.62
N ASN A 229 -48.46 -2.91 21.43
CA ASN A 229 -49.13 -2.03 20.47
C ASN A 229 -49.21 -2.65 19.07
N GLN A 230 -50.20 -2.19 18.29
CA GLN A 230 -50.31 -2.49 16.86
C GLN A 230 -49.28 -1.71 16.06
N TRP A 231 -48.77 -2.33 15.00
CA TRP A 231 -47.75 -1.75 14.11
C TRP A 231 -48.33 -1.39 12.75
N ARG A 232 -47.76 -0.36 12.13
CA ARG A 232 -48.08 0.00 10.73
C ARG A 232 -46.85 0.51 9.99
N ILE A 233 -46.89 0.39 8.67
CA ILE A 233 -45.96 1.11 7.79
C ILE A 233 -46.25 2.60 7.87
N ILE A 234 -45.22 3.41 8.11
CA ILE A 234 -45.35 4.88 8.20
C ILE A 234 -44.75 5.61 7.01
N GLU A 235 -43.78 5.00 6.31
CA GLU A 235 -43.11 5.61 5.17
C GLU A 235 -42.48 4.52 4.29
N ILE A 236 -42.62 4.65 2.97
CA ILE A 236 -41.88 3.88 1.99
C ILE A 236 -41.13 4.85 1.07
N LYS A 237 -39.80 4.90 1.21
CA LYS A 237 -38.96 5.79 0.42
C LYS A 237 -38.10 5.00 -0.56
N GLN A 238 -38.34 5.19 -1.85
CA GLN A 238 -37.54 4.59 -2.92
C GLN A 238 -36.65 5.64 -3.58
N ASN A 239 -35.37 5.33 -3.76
CA ASN A 239 -34.43 6.19 -4.50
C ASN A 239 -33.61 5.35 -5.48
N GLU A 240 -33.38 5.88 -6.68
CA GLU A 240 -32.35 5.36 -7.59
C GLU A 240 -30.97 5.79 -7.08
N VAL A 241 -30.07 4.83 -6.90
CA VAL A 241 -28.68 5.07 -6.50
C VAL A 241 -27.75 4.62 -7.62
N ASN A 242 -26.91 5.55 -8.08
CA ASN A 242 -25.85 5.26 -9.02
C ASN A 242 -24.57 4.86 -8.28
N ARG A 243 -23.94 3.78 -8.74
CA ARG A 243 -22.61 3.35 -8.28
C ARG A 243 -21.64 3.51 -9.43
N SER A 244 -20.73 4.49 -9.32
CA SER A 244 -19.71 4.70 -10.33
C SER A 244 -18.52 3.74 -10.21
N PRO A 245 -17.90 3.35 -11.34
CA PRO A 245 -16.72 2.52 -11.33
C PRO A 245 -15.52 3.24 -10.73
N ARG A 246 -14.62 2.47 -10.12
CA ARG A 246 -13.33 2.98 -9.64
C ARG A 246 -12.39 3.24 -10.83
N PRO A 247 -11.43 4.17 -10.69
CA PRO A 247 -10.40 4.39 -11.71
C PRO A 247 -9.59 3.13 -12.03
N PRO A 248 -8.88 3.10 -13.18
CA PRO A 248 -7.84 2.12 -13.46
C PRO A 248 -6.84 1.98 -12.31
N PHE A 249 -6.17 0.82 -12.24
CA PHE A 249 -5.23 0.59 -11.15
C PHE A 249 -4.00 1.49 -11.23
N ILE A 250 -3.67 2.08 -10.09
CA ILE A 250 -2.32 2.50 -9.72
C ILE A 250 -1.70 1.48 -8.78
N THR A 251 -0.41 1.59 -8.48
CA THR A 251 0.32 0.63 -7.64
C THR A 251 -0.34 0.39 -6.29
N SER A 252 -0.73 1.45 -5.57
CA SER A 252 -1.36 1.36 -4.25
C SER A 252 -2.70 0.61 -4.32
N THR A 253 -3.54 0.96 -5.29
CA THR A 253 -4.87 0.34 -5.47
C THR A 253 -4.79 -1.10 -5.97
N LEU A 254 -3.78 -1.45 -6.77
CA LEU A 254 -3.51 -2.83 -7.17
C LEU A 254 -3.08 -3.67 -5.97
N GLN A 255 -2.15 -3.18 -5.14
CA GLN A 255 -1.72 -3.86 -3.93
C GLN A 255 -2.89 -4.08 -2.96
N GLN A 256 -3.76 -3.08 -2.80
CA GLN A 256 -4.97 -3.18 -1.97
C GLN A 256 -5.95 -4.24 -2.50
N ALA A 257 -6.26 -4.20 -3.80
CA ALA A 257 -7.21 -5.14 -4.41
C ALA A 257 -6.66 -6.58 -4.47
N ALA A 258 -5.37 -6.75 -4.76
CA ALA A 258 -4.73 -8.06 -4.74
C ALA A 258 -4.73 -8.67 -3.34
N SER A 259 -4.59 -7.84 -2.29
CA SER A 259 -4.67 -8.32 -0.91
C SER A 259 -6.09 -8.74 -0.52
N SER A 260 -7.10 -7.91 -0.81
CA SER A 260 -8.48 -8.19 -0.41
C SER A 260 -9.12 -9.32 -1.24
N ARG A 261 -8.90 -9.36 -2.55
CA ARG A 261 -9.54 -10.31 -3.48
C ARG A 261 -8.72 -11.60 -3.68
N LEU A 262 -7.38 -11.51 -3.67
CA LEU A 262 -6.51 -12.65 -3.99
C LEU A 262 -5.69 -13.15 -2.78
N GLY A 263 -5.71 -12.43 -1.66
CA GLY A 263 -4.93 -12.78 -0.47
C GLY A 263 -3.41 -12.54 -0.61
N TYR A 264 -2.98 -11.82 -1.64
CA TYR A 264 -1.55 -11.54 -1.87
C TYR A 264 -1.03 -10.44 -0.96
N SER A 265 0.17 -10.63 -0.40
CA SER A 265 0.87 -9.52 0.25
C SER A 265 1.28 -8.48 -0.80
N PRO A 266 1.44 -7.19 -0.43
CA PRO A 266 1.89 -6.17 -1.37
C PRO A 266 3.19 -6.55 -2.09
N SER A 267 4.16 -7.15 -1.39
CA SER A 267 5.41 -7.65 -1.99
C SER A 267 5.17 -8.77 -3.00
N ARG A 268 4.26 -9.72 -2.72
CA ARG A 268 3.91 -10.80 -3.64
C ARG A 268 3.20 -10.25 -4.88
N ALA A 269 2.23 -9.36 -4.68
CA ALA A 269 1.51 -8.71 -5.78
C ALA A 269 2.47 -7.97 -6.73
N MET A 270 3.41 -7.19 -6.20
CA MET A 270 4.42 -6.50 -7.01
C MET A 270 5.37 -7.45 -7.73
N SER A 271 5.78 -8.55 -7.10
CA SER A 271 6.61 -9.57 -7.76
C SER A 271 5.89 -10.24 -8.94
N ILE A 272 4.59 -10.53 -8.79
CA ILE A 272 3.78 -11.10 -9.87
C ILE A 272 3.59 -10.06 -10.99
N ALA A 273 3.26 -8.81 -10.63
CA ALA A 273 3.07 -7.72 -11.60
C ALA A 273 4.36 -7.43 -12.39
N GLN A 274 5.53 -7.43 -11.75
CA GLN A 274 6.83 -7.32 -12.43
C GLN A 274 6.97 -8.39 -13.53
N LYS A 275 6.67 -9.65 -13.20
CA LYS A 275 6.77 -10.74 -14.19
C LYS A 275 5.79 -10.58 -15.34
N LEU A 276 4.56 -10.12 -15.06
CA LEU A 276 3.57 -9.83 -16.11
C LEU A 276 4.05 -8.70 -17.04
N TYR A 277 4.63 -7.64 -16.47
CA TYR A 277 5.19 -6.52 -17.23
C TYR A 277 6.38 -6.97 -18.09
N GLU A 278 7.33 -7.71 -17.53
CA GLU A 278 8.51 -8.22 -18.25
C GLU A 278 8.16 -9.22 -19.38
N GLN A 279 7.01 -9.89 -19.26
CA GLN A 279 6.42 -10.73 -20.30
C GLN A 279 5.62 -9.95 -21.35
N GLY A 280 5.49 -8.63 -21.19
CA GLY A 280 4.73 -7.76 -22.09
C GLY A 280 3.21 -7.87 -21.94
N LEU A 281 2.71 -8.36 -20.81
CA LEU A 281 1.27 -8.63 -20.60
C LEU A 281 0.52 -7.45 -19.98
N ILE A 282 1.20 -6.63 -19.18
CA ILE A 282 0.64 -5.42 -18.57
C ILE A 282 1.57 -4.23 -18.77
N THR A 283 1.04 -3.01 -18.61
CA THR A 283 1.83 -1.78 -18.49
C THR A 283 2.63 -1.75 -17.19
N TYR A 284 3.58 -0.81 -17.09
CA TYR A 284 4.47 -0.68 -15.96
C TYR A 284 3.72 -0.55 -14.62
N MET A 285 4.06 -1.41 -13.66
CA MET A 285 3.30 -1.60 -12.42
C MET A 285 3.65 -0.63 -11.29
N ARG A 286 4.66 0.24 -11.46
CA ARG A 286 5.05 1.28 -10.50
C ARG A 286 4.62 2.64 -11.04
N THR A 287 3.36 2.98 -10.79
CA THR A 287 2.69 4.15 -11.33
C THR A 287 1.69 4.68 -10.30
N ASP A 288 1.58 6.00 -10.25
CA ASP A 288 0.57 6.75 -9.52
C ASP A 288 -0.48 7.38 -10.48
N SER A 289 -0.37 7.09 -11.78
CA SER A 289 -1.26 7.60 -12.81
C SER A 289 -2.45 6.68 -13.07
N VAL A 290 -3.64 7.27 -13.12
CA VAL A 290 -4.89 6.57 -13.47
C VAL A 290 -5.25 6.72 -14.95
N THR A 291 -4.36 7.34 -15.74
CA THR A 291 -4.58 7.66 -17.15
C THR A 291 -4.48 6.42 -18.02
N ILE A 292 -5.32 6.28 -19.04
CA ILE A 292 -5.17 5.28 -20.11
C ILE A 292 -4.81 6.05 -21.39
N SER A 293 -3.88 5.51 -22.17
CA SER A 293 -3.40 6.09 -23.41
C SER A 293 -4.52 6.19 -24.45
N LYS A 294 -4.43 7.20 -25.32
CA LYS A 294 -5.45 7.40 -26.37
C LYS A 294 -5.45 6.23 -27.36
N GLU A 295 -4.31 5.57 -27.50
CA GLU A 295 -4.09 4.42 -28.37
C GLU A 295 -4.78 3.16 -27.83
N ALA A 296 -4.84 2.99 -26.50
CA ALA A 296 -5.45 1.81 -25.87
C ALA A 296 -6.99 1.92 -25.74
N LEU A 297 -7.54 3.12 -25.64
CA LEU A 297 -8.97 3.34 -25.41
C LEU A 297 -9.89 2.71 -26.48
N PRO A 298 -9.64 2.84 -27.80
CA PRO A 298 -10.49 2.23 -28.82
C PRO A 298 -10.65 0.72 -28.66
N ALA A 299 -9.56 0.00 -28.36
CA ALA A 299 -9.61 -1.44 -28.16
C ALA A 299 -10.40 -1.83 -26.89
N ILE A 300 -10.30 -1.01 -25.84
CA ILE A 300 -11.08 -1.20 -24.60
C ILE A 300 -12.57 -0.97 -24.87
N TYR A 301 -12.91 0.05 -25.65
CA TYR A 301 -14.31 0.34 -26.01
C TYR A 301 -14.92 -0.77 -26.86
N GLU A 302 -14.19 -1.22 -27.90
CA GLU A 302 -14.58 -2.37 -28.73
C GLU A 302 -14.84 -3.61 -27.88
N GLU A 303 -13.96 -3.91 -26.92
CA GLU A 303 -14.10 -5.07 -26.04
C GLU A 303 -15.31 -4.95 -25.10
N ILE A 304 -15.63 -3.75 -24.61
CA ILE A 304 -16.83 -3.51 -23.79
C ILE A 304 -18.10 -3.72 -24.61
N GLU A 305 -18.19 -3.09 -25.79
CA GLU A 305 -19.36 -3.20 -26.65
C GLU A 305 -19.59 -4.65 -27.09
N LYS A 306 -18.52 -5.36 -27.47
CA LYS A 306 -18.56 -6.76 -27.90
C LYS A 306 -19.00 -7.70 -26.77
N THR A 307 -18.47 -7.52 -25.57
CA THR A 307 -18.66 -8.47 -24.46
C THR A 307 -19.90 -8.17 -23.60
N TYR A 308 -20.29 -6.89 -23.47
CA TYR A 308 -21.39 -6.48 -22.58
C TYR A 308 -22.53 -5.75 -23.29
N GLY A 309 -22.28 -5.15 -24.47
CA GLY A 309 -23.26 -4.33 -25.18
C GLY A 309 -22.95 -2.83 -25.12
N LYS A 310 -23.50 -2.08 -26.07
CA LYS A 310 -23.24 -0.64 -26.25
C LYS A 310 -23.71 0.20 -25.07
N GLU A 311 -24.79 -0.20 -24.42
CA GLU A 311 -25.34 0.45 -23.23
C GLU A 311 -24.40 0.38 -22.00
N TYR A 312 -23.44 -0.54 -22.01
CA TYR A 312 -22.44 -0.65 -20.96
C TYR A 312 -21.22 0.23 -21.18
N LEU A 313 -20.97 0.73 -22.40
CA LEU A 313 -19.86 1.62 -22.69
C LEU A 313 -20.15 3.05 -22.20
N LYS A 314 -19.26 3.59 -21.38
CA LYS A 314 -19.26 5.02 -21.01
C LYS A 314 -17.81 5.50 -20.92
N PRO A 315 -17.28 6.16 -21.97
CA PRO A 315 -15.92 6.71 -21.96
C PRO A 315 -15.69 7.60 -20.75
N ARG A 316 -14.61 7.34 -20.01
CA ARG A 316 -14.27 8.08 -18.77
C ARG A 316 -12.82 8.48 -18.76
N LEU A 317 -12.59 9.76 -18.48
CA LEU A 317 -11.27 10.29 -18.19
C LEU A 317 -11.10 10.43 -16.69
N TYR A 318 -10.07 9.78 -16.15
CA TYR A 318 -9.71 9.89 -14.74
C TYR A 318 -8.52 10.83 -14.59
N LYS A 319 -8.59 11.74 -13.62
CA LYS A 319 -7.54 12.72 -13.35
C LYS A 319 -6.59 12.18 -12.27
N THR A 320 -5.31 12.09 -12.59
CA THR A 320 -4.23 11.82 -11.63
C THR A 320 -4.12 12.96 -10.63
N LYS A 321 -4.02 12.63 -9.34
CA LYS A 321 -3.97 13.60 -8.23
C LYS A 321 -2.56 13.92 -7.74
N SER A 322 -1.55 13.08 -8.06
CA SER A 322 -0.20 13.27 -7.56
C SER A 322 0.48 14.50 -8.18
N LYS A 323 1.27 15.20 -7.35
CA LYS A 323 1.97 16.43 -7.75
C LYS A 323 3.21 16.16 -8.61
N SER A 324 3.85 14.99 -8.45
CA SER A 324 5.05 14.59 -9.19
C SER A 324 4.76 13.62 -10.34
N ALA A 325 3.53 13.61 -10.86
CA ALA A 325 3.20 12.99 -12.14
C ALA A 325 3.87 13.77 -13.30
N GLN A 326 5.20 13.78 -13.32
CA GLN A 326 6.01 14.39 -14.35
C GLN A 326 6.11 13.55 -15.62
N GLU A 327 5.67 12.29 -15.56
CA GLU A 327 5.89 11.36 -16.65
C GLU A 327 4.57 10.94 -17.26
N ALA A 328 4.61 10.65 -18.56
CA ALA A 328 3.56 10.01 -19.35
C ALA A 328 3.28 8.57 -18.87
N HIS A 329 3.17 8.38 -17.55
CA HIS A 329 2.83 7.12 -16.95
C HIS A 329 1.36 6.81 -17.20
N GLU A 330 1.16 5.58 -17.61
CA GLU A 330 -0.15 5.00 -17.75
C GLU A 330 -0.55 4.28 -16.46
N ALA A 331 -1.85 4.06 -16.30
CA ALA A 331 -2.39 3.12 -15.34
C ALA A 331 -1.91 1.70 -15.62
N ILE A 332 -1.97 0.86 -14.60
CA ILE A 332 -1.73 -0.57 -14.72
C ILE A 332 -2.93 -1.19 -15.44
N ARG A 333 -2.72 -1.60 -16.69
CA ARG A 333 -3.71 -2.22 -17.57
C ARG A 333 -3.09 -3.35 -18.40
N PRO A 334 -3.90 -4.23 -19.01
CA PRO A 334 -3.39 -5.16 -20.01
C PRO A 334 -2.83 -4.44 -21.23
N THR A 335 -1.75 -4.97 -21.81
CA THR A 335 -1.23 -4.53 -23.12
C THR A 335 -2.14 -4.98 -24.26
N ASN A 336 -2.75 -6.16 -24.12
CA ASN A 336 -3.77 -6.68 -25.02
C ASN A 336 -5.08 -6.90 -24.28
N ILE A 337 -6.01 -5.94 -24.41
CA ILE A 337 -7.31 -6.00 -23.72
C ILE A 337 -8.22 -7.13 -24.22
N LYS A 338 -7.99 -7.67 -25.42
CA LYS A 338 -8.79 -8.78 -25.96
C LYS A 338 -8.51 -10.10 -25.22
N GLN A 339 -7.40 -10.19 -24.50
CA GLN A 339 -7.08 -11.34 -23.64
C GLN A 339 -7.62 -11.10 -22.23
N LYS A 340 -8.56 -11.94 -21.79
CA LYS A 340 -9.18 -11.83 -20.46
C LYS A 340 -8.36 -12.47 -19.34
N SER A 341 -7.49 -13.41 -19.68
CA SER A 341 -6.61 -14.11 -18.74
C SER A 341 -5.31 -14.46 -19.43
N ASP A 342 -4.19 -14.10 -18.81
CA ASP A 342 -2.85 -14.35 -19.34
C ASP A 342 -1.85 -14.56 -18.17
N GLY A 343 -0.68 -15.10 -18.48
CA GLY A 343 0.37 -15.45 -17.52
C GLY A 343 0.64 -16.95 -17.43
N ALA A 344 1.88 -17.27 -17.06
CA ALA A 344 2.39 -18.65 -16.99
C ALA A 344 1.89 -19.44 -15.77
N THR A 345 1.53 -18.75 -14.68
CA THR A 345 1.06 -19.39 -13.43
C THR A 345 -0.36 -18.98 -13.07
N ASP A 346 -1.05 -19.77 -12.26
CA ASP A 346 -2.40 -19.43 -11.78
C ASP A 346 -2.43 -18.10 -11.00
N GLU A 347 -1.35 -17.77 -10.30
CA GLU A 347 -1.25 -16.49 -9.61
C GLU A 347 -1.13 -15.32 -10.56
N GLN A 348 -0.35 -15.48 -11.64
CA GLN A 348 -0.26 -14.51 -12.72
C GLN A 348 -1.62 -14.33 -13.41
N LYS A 349 -2.31 -15.42 -13.75
CA LYS A 349 -3.64 -15.40 -14.36
C LYS A 349 -4.67 -14.68 -13.48
N LYS A 350 -4.65 -14.92 -12.18
CA LYS A 350 -5.53 -14.25 -11.21
C LYS A 350 -5.25 -12.75 -11.11
N LEU A 351 -3.98 -12.34 -11.00
CA LEU A 351 -3.63 -10.92 -10.92
C LEU A 351 -3.91 -10.20 -12.24
N TYR A 352 -3.59 -10.82 -13.37
CA TYR A 352 -3.89 -10.30 -14.70
C TYR A 352 -5.40 -10.10 -14.89
N ARG A 353 -6.21 -11.12 -14.54
CA ARG A 353 -7.67 -11.01 -14.62
C ARG A 353 -8.22 -9.88 -13.75
N LEU A 354 -7.67 -9.71 -12.54
CA LEU A 354 -8.04 -8.60 -11.67
C LEU A 354 -7.73 -7.24 -12.33
N ILE A 355 -6.56 -7.10 -12.95
CA ILE A 355 -6.16 -5.90 -13.70
C ILE A 355 -7.12 -5.66 -14.88
N TRP A 356 -7.41 -6.70 -15.67
CA TRP A 356 -8.34 -6.66 -16.79
C TRP A 356 -9.75 -6.20 -16.36
N GLU A 357 -10.30 -6.82 -15.30
CA GLU A 357 -11.64 -6.47 -14.76
C GLU A 357 -11.69 -5.00 -14.34
N ARG A 358 -10.61 -4.47 -13.72
CA ARG A 358 -10.53 -3.05 -13.34
C ARG A 358 -10.44 -2.12 -14.55
N THR A 359 -9.63 -2.46 -15.56
CA THR A 359 -9.50 -1.65 -16.77
C THR A 359 -10.83 -1.54 -17.50
N ILE A 360 -11.48 -2.68 -17.77
CA ILE A 360 -12.80 -2.74 -18.42
C ILE A 360 -13.86 -1.99 -17.61
N SER A 361 -14.01 -2.32 -16.33
CA SER A 361 -15.03 -1.69 -15.47
C SER A 361 -14.85 -0.18 -15.36
N SER A 362 -13.61 0.33 -15.40
CA SER A 362 -13.34 1.77 -15.36
C SER A 362 -13.91 2.55 -16.54
N GLN A 363 -14.19 1.91 -17.68
CA GLN A 363 -14.74 2.55 -18.88
C GLN A 363 -16.21 2.19 -19.12
N MET A 364 -16.87 1.62 -18.10
CA MET A 364 -18.27 1.22 -18.18
C MET A 364 -19.24 2.22 -17.54
N ALA A 365 -20.51 2.10 -17.91
CA ALA A 365 -21.62 2.86 -17.33
C ALA A 365 -21.79 2.61 -15.82
N ASP A 366 -22.38 3.58 -15.12
CA ASP A 366 -22.71 3.44 -13.70
C ASP A 366 -23.66 2.27 -13.50
N ALA A 367 -23.48 1.51 -12.42
CA ALA A 367 -24.50 0.54 -12.01
C ALA A 367 -25.64 1.29 -11.34
N LYS A 368 -26.88 0.87 -11.60
CA LYS A 368 -28.10 1.46 -11.04
C LYS A 368 -28.79 0.48 -10.12
N THR A 369 -29.11 0.92 -8.92
CA THR A 369 -29.86 0.13 -7.94
C THR A 369 -31.02 0.95 -7.40
N PHE A 370 -32.21 0.34 -7.26
CA PHE A 370 -33.25 0.92 -6.44
C PHE A 370 -33.01 0.54 -4.99
N LYS A 371 -32.88 1.55 -4.13
CA LYS A 371 -32.90 1.37 -2.68
C LYS A 371 -34.27 1.77 -2.16
N THR A 372 -34.97 0.82 -1.54
CA THR A 372 -36.26 1.06 -0.90
C THR A 372 -36.07 0.95 0.61
N LYS A 373 -36.25 2.06 1.33
CA LYS A 373 -36.34 2.04 2.80
C LYS A 373 -37.81 1.96 3.17
N VAL A 374 -38.18 0.94 3.93
CA VAL A 374 -39.50 0.80 4.52
C VAL A 374 -39.36 1.04 6.01
N SER A 375 -40.12 2.00 6.52
CA SER A 375 -40.12 2.38 7.93
C SER A 375 -41.49 2.05 8.54
N ALA A 376 -41.49 1.44 9.72
CA ALA A 376 -42.67 1.11 10.50
C ALA A 376 -42.53 1.62 11.93
N ASN A 377 -43.67 1.86 12.57
CA ASN A 377 -43.75 2.20 13.99
C ASN A 377 -45.09 1.70 14.56
N VAL A 378 -45.24 1.75 15.88
CA VAL A 378 -46.52 1.54 16.53
C VAL A 378 -47.51 2.65 16.14
N VAL A 379 -48.80 2.32 16.10
CA VAL A 379 -49.86 3.26 15.68
C VAL A 379 -49.87 4.53 16.54
N LYS A 380 -49.58 4.40 17.85
CA LYS A 380 -49.39 5.53 18.76
C LYS A 380 -47.99 6.12 18.58
N GLN A 381 -47.86 7.00 17.58
CA GLN A 381 -46.58 7.61 17.17
C GLN A 381 -45.92 8.41 18.30
N GLY A 382 -44.58 8.50 18.24
CA GLY A 382 -43.75 9.29 19.17
C GLY A 382 -43.35 8.58 20.47
N LEU A 383 -43.78 7.32 20.67
CA LEU A 383 -43.40 6.54 21.86
C LEU A 383 -42.04 5.87 21.73
N ILE A 384 -41.67 5.41 20.53
CA ILE A 384 -40.41 4.69 20.27
C ILE A 384 -39.82 5.11 18.92
N PRO A 385 -38.51 4.89 18.70
CA PRO A 385 -37.89 5.09 17.40
C PRO A 385 -38.50 4.21 16.31
N ASN A 386 -38.32 4.62 15.05
CA ASN A 386 -38.76 3.84 13.91
C ASN A 386 -37.98 2.53 13.79
N PHE A 387 -38.63 1.52 13.22
CA PHE A 387 -37.98 0.30 12.77
C PHE A 387 -38.00 0.27 11.25
N SER A 388 -36.88 -0.10 10.62
CA SER A 388 -36.80 -0.13 9.17
C SER A 388 -36.06 -1.33 8.59
N ILE A 389 -36.30 -1.55 7.31
CA ILE A 389 -35.53 -2.43 6.43
C ILE A 389 -35.15 -1.66 5.17
N ILE A 390 -33.97 -1.93 4.64
CA ILE A 390 -33.50 -1.36 3.38
C ILE A 390 -33.35 -2.48 2.35
N GLY A 391 -34.20 -2.44 1.34
CA GLY A 391 -34.14 -3.27 0.15
C GLY A 391 -33.21 -2.65 -0.87
N SER A 392 -32.55 -3.49 -1.66
CA SER A 392 -31.65 -3.05 -2.73
C SER A 392 -31.73 -4.05 -3.88
N ILE A 393 -32.19 -3.59 -5.04
CA ILE A 393 -32.34 -4.40 -6.25
C ILE A 393 -31.59 -3.72 -7.39
N ALA A 394 -30.77 -4.46 -8.14
CA ALA A 394 -30.10 -3.93 -9.32
C ALA A 394 -31.10 -3.74 -10.47
N VAL A 395 -31.11 -2.54 -11.02
CA VAL A 395 -31.89 -2.18 -12.22
C VAL A 395 -31.02 -2.32 -13.45
N PHE A 396 -29.75 -1.95 -13.32
CA PHE A 396 -28.76 -2.06 -14.36
C PHE A 396 -27.40 -2.36 -13.75
N TRP A 397 -26.76 -3.45 -14.19
CA TRP A 397 -25.49 -3.87 -13.59
C TRP A 397 -24.33 -2.93 -13.91
N GLY A 398 -24.38 -2.17 -15.02
CA GLY A 398 -23.28 -1.30 -15.43
C GLY A 398 -21.91 -1.99 -15.31
N TRP A 399 -20.93 -1.31 -14.74
CA TRP A 399 -19.59 -1.85 -14.50
C TRP A 399 -19.54 -3.12 -13.61
N LEU A 400 -20.56 -3.39 -12.79
CA LEU A 400 -20.65 -4.63 -11.98
C LEU A 400 -20.91 -5.87 -12.85
N ALA A 401 -21.23 -5.70 -14.13
CA ALA A 401 -21.24 -6.80 -15.09
C ALA A 401 -19.83 -7.39 -15.27
N ALA A 402 -18.79 -6.54 -15.28
CA ALA A 402 -17.40 -6.93 -15.39
C ALA A 402 -16.77 -7.31 -14.03
N ASP A 403 -17.03 -6.54 -12.96
CA ASP A 403 -16.53 -6.81 -11.60
C ASP A 403 -17.61 -7.47 -10.73
N LYS A 404 -17.87 -8.76 -10.98
CA LYS A 404 -18.98 -9.50 -10.33
C LYS A 404 -18.84 -9.60 -8.81
N GLU A 405 -17.62 -9.68 -8.29
CA GLU A 405 -17.37 -9.72 -6.85
C GLU A 405 -17.78 -8.42 -6.14
N ALA A 406 -17.94 -7.32 -6.88
CA ALA A 406 -18.38 -6.04 -6.32
C ALA A 406 -19.91 -5.85 -6.26
N ARG A 407 -20.71 -6.82 -6.74
CA ARG A 407 -22.19 -6.69 -6.82
C ARG A 407 -22.84 -6.46 -5.45
N GLY A 408 -22.39 -7.18 -4.43
CA GLY A 408 -23.07 -7.23 -3.13
C GLY A 408 -24.32 -8.11 -3.18
N GLU A 409 -25.00 -8.24 -2.05
CA GLU A 409 -26.26 -9.00 -1.94
C GLU A 409 -27.46 -8.12 -2.33
N GLU A 410 -28.42 -8.72 -3.04
CA GLU A 410 -29.71 -8.08 -3.29
C GLU A 410 -30.66 -8.41 -2.14
N VAL A 411 -31.34 -7.39 -1.63
CA VAL A 411 -32.37 -7.55 -0.60
C VAL A 411 -33.69 -7.16 -1.22
N GLN A 412 -34.55 -8.14 -1.46
CA GLN A 412 -35.90 -7.90 -1.96
C GLN A 412 -36.84 -7.63 -0.80
N ILE A 413 -37.72 -6.64 -0.97
CA ILE A 413 -38.80 -6.35 -0.03
C ILE A 413 -40.11 -6.70 -0.73
N PRO A 414 -41.07 -7.38 -0.04
CA PRO A 414 -42.39 -7.62 -0.59
C PRO A 414 -43.11 -6.31 -0.94
N LYS A 415 -44.16 -6.39 -1.76
CA LYS A 415 -44.95 -5.20 -2.11
C LYS A 415 -45.82 -4.77 -0.92
N LEU A 416 -45.43 -3.66 -0.30
CA LEU A 416 -46.08 -3.03 0.86
C LEU A 416 -46.72 -1.70 0.49
N SER A 417 -47.68 -1.25 1.29
CA SER A 417 -48.31 0.06 1.17
C SER A 417 -48.10 0.91 2.43
N GLU A 418 -48.01 2.23 2.29
CA GLU A 418 -48.04 3.12 3.45
C GLU A 418 -49.37 2.99 4.20
N GLY A 419 -49.31 2.96 5.53
CA GLY A 419 -50.46 2.71 6.39
C GLY A 419 -50.84 1.24 6.57
N GLU A 420 -50.26 0.30 5.82
CA GLU A 420 -50.50 -1.15 5.97
C GLU A 420 -50.23 -1.61 7.40
N THR A 421 -51.12 -2.44 7.94
CA THR A 421 -50.98 -2.97 9.31
C THR A 421 -50.02 -4.15 9.31
N LEU A 422 -49.12 -4.18 10.29
CA LEU A 422 -48.18 -5.29 10.50
C LEU A 422 -48.55 -6.09 11.75
N LYS A 423 -48.60 -7.41 11.62
CA LYS A 423 -48.72 -8.30 12.77
C LYS A 423 -47.33 -8.60 13.32
N LEU A 424 -47.07 -8.19 14.55
CA LEU A 424 -45.83 -8.57 15.23
C LEU A 424 -45.83 -10.08 15.54
N LEU A 425 -44.81 -10.79 15.05
CA LEU A 425 -44.58 -12.20 15.37
C LEU A 425 -43.63 -12.33 16.57
N ASN A 426 -42.53 -11.57 16.56
CA ASN A 426 -41.56 -11.52 17.65
C ASN A 426 -40.81 -10.18 17.62
N ILE A 427 -40.41 -9.66 18.78
CA ILE A 427 -39.46 -8.55 18.90
C ILE A 427 -38.46 -8.86 20.01
N ASP A 428 -37.19 -8.78 19.66
CA ASP A 428 -36.08 -9.04 20.58
C ASP A 428 -34.98 -8.00 20.44
N GLY A 429 -34.13 -7.96 21.47
CA GLY A 429 -32.99 -7.07 21.56
C GLY A 429 -31.73 -7.86 21.87
N GLN A 430 -30.67 -7.57 21.14
CA GLN A 430 -29.35 -8.12 21.40
C GLN A 430 -28.45 -7.02 21.98
N ARG A 431 -27.95 -7.25 23.19
CA ARG A 431 -26.89 -6.43 23.77
C ARG A 431 -25.60 -6.69 23.00
N LYS A 432 -24.99 -5.61 22.51
CA LYS A 432 -23.70 -5.60 21.82
C LYS A 432 -22.78 -4.59 22.50
N GLN A 433 -21.51 -4.65 22.14
CA GLN A 433 -20.50 -3.69 22.56
C GLN A 433 -19.84 -3.09 21.34
N THR A 434 -19.46 -1.82 21.43
CA THR A 434 -18.61 -1.21 20.42
C THR A 434 -17.26 -1.92 20.42
N GLU A 435 -16.64 -2.03 19.24
CA GLU A 435 -15.33 -2.66 19.08
C GLU A 435 -14.27 -1.59 18.83
N PRO A 436 -13.02 -1.80 19.27
CA PRO A 436 -11.94 -0.89 18.95
C PRO A 436 -11.70 -0.85 17.44
N PRO A 437 -11.05 0.20 16.91
CA PRO A 437 -10.69 0.24 15.50
C PRO A 437 -9.81 -0.97 15.14
N GLY A 438 -10.12 -1.64 14.02
CA GLY A 438 -9.36 -2.81 13.60
C GLY A 438 -7.89 -2.50 13.32
N ARG A 439 -6.99 -3.44 13.64
CA ARG A 439 -5.58 -3.34 13.23
C ARG A 439 -5.44 -3.22 11.71
N TYR A 440 -4.38 -2.57 11.26
CA TYR A 440 -4.09 -2.49 9.83
C TYR A 440 -3.78 -3.88 9.26
N THR A 441 -4.37 -4.22 8.11
CA THR A 441 -3.79 -5.23 7.22
C THR A 441 -2.61 -4.61 6.45
N GLU A 442 -1.82 -5.42 5.75
CA GLU A 442 -0.77 -4.87 4.88
C GLU A 442 -1.35 -3.90 3.84
N ALA A 443 -2.48 -4.25 3.20
CA ALA A 443 -3.18 -3.35 2.29
C ALA A 443 -3.76 -2.11 2.98
N GLY A 444 -4.29 -2.26 4.20
CA GLY A 444 -4.74 -1.13 5.01
C GLY A 444 -3.60 -0.17 5.32
N LEU A 445 -2.40 -0.69 5.57
CA LEU A 445 -1.20 0.13 5.79
C LEU A 445 -0.73 0.81 4.49
N VAL A 446 -0.76 0.14 3.33
CA VAL A 446 -0.49 0.80 2.03
C VAL A 446 -1.42 1.99 1.82
N LYS A 447 -2.72 1.81 2.07
CA LYS A 447 -3.72 2.87 1.96
C LYS A 447 -3.42 4.04 2.89
N GLU A 448 -3.03 3.76 4.12
CA GLU A 448 -2.71 4.80 5.11
C GLU A 448 -1.41 5.53 4.77
N LEU A 449 -0.38 4.81 4.30
CA LEU A 449 0.87 5.39 3.82
C LEU A 449 0.64 6.34 2.63
N GLU A 450 -0.15 5.93 1.64
CA GLU A 450 -0.54 6.78 0.51
C GLU A 450 -1.32 8.02 0.98
N LYS A 451 -2.31 7.84 1.87
CA LYS A 451 -3.11 8.94 2.42
C LYS A 451 -2.26 9.99 3.16
N ARG A 452 -1.22 9.54 3.88
CA ARG A 452 -0.29 10.40 4.63
C ARG A 452 0.91 10.86 3.79
N GLU A 453 0.93 10.56 2.48
CA GLU A 453 2.02 10.89 1.55
C GLU A 453 3.39 10.30 1.95
N ILE A 454 3.38 9.19 2.70
CA ILE A 454 4.59 8.49 3.16
C ILE A 454 4.92 7.37 2.16
N GLY A 455 6.05 7.53 1.47
CA GLY A 455 6.50 6.58 0.46
C GLY A 455 5.92 6.85 -0.94
N ARG A 456 6.25 5.96 -1.87
CA ARG A 456 5.93 6.05 -3.30
C ARG A 456 5.59 4.65 -3.84
N PRO A 457 5.05 4.54 -5.07
CA PRO A 457 4.80 3.25 -5.74
C PRO A 457 5.93 2.21 -5.59
N SER A 458 7.18 2.65 -5.67
CA SER A 458 8.37 1.80 -5.53
C SER A 458 8.69 1.37 -4.09
N THR A 459 8.11 1.99 -3.06
CA THR A 459 8.51 1.77 -1.65
C THR A 459 7.43 1.14 -0.78
N TYR A 460 6.13 1.18 -1.14
CA TYR A 460 5.07 0.65 -0.26
C TYR A 460 5.31 -0.80 0.18
N ALA A 461 5.58 -1.69 -0.78
CA ALA A 461 5.80 -3.09 -0.51
C ALA A 461 7.08 -3.35 0.31
N SER A 462 8.15 -2.59 0.06
CA SER A 462 9.43 -2.76 0.75
C SER A 462 9.42 -2.20 2.17
N ILE A 463 8.66 -1.12 2.43
CA ILE A 463 8.42 -0.59 3.79
C ILE A 463 7.80 -1.68 4.67
N ILE A 464 6.69 -2.27 4.22
CA ILE A 464 5.96 -3.30 4.97
C ILE A 464 6.84 -4.53 5.20
N LYS A 465 7.52 -5.00 4.14
CA LYS A 465 8.46 -6.12 4.24
C LYS A 465 9.55 -5.84 5.26
N THR A 466 10.13 -4.64 5.26
CA THR A 466 11.20 -4.26 6.19
C THR A 466 10.73 -4.26 7.64
N ILE A 467 9.54 -3.73 7.93
CA ILE A 467 8.98 -3.74 9.31
C ILE A 467 8.82 -5.17 9.81
N ASN A 468 8.33 -6.07 8.96
CA ASN A 468 8.15 -7.49 9.30
C ASN A 468 9.49 -8.22 9.46
N ASP A 469 10.41 -8.09 8.50
CA ASP A 469 11.73 -8.74 8.50
C ASP A 469 12.59 -8.31 9.71
N ARG A 470 12.40 -7.08 10.20
CA ARG A 470 13.06 -6.55 11.40
C ARG A 470 12.39 -6.96 12.70
N GLY A 471 11.24 -7.63 12.63
CA GLY A 471 10.47 -8.07 13.80
C GLY A 471 9.85 -6.93 14.59
N TYR A 472 9.53 -5.80 13.94
CA TYR A 472 8.86 -4.66 14.58
C TYR A 472 7.34 -4.78 14.59
N ALA A 473 6.80 -5.41 13.55
CA ALA A 473 5.45 -5.91 13.55
C ALA A 473 5.47 -7.35 13.07
N THR A 474 4.46 -8.11 13.48
CA THR A 474 4.25 -9.49 13.03
C THR A 474 2.84 -9.59 12.47
N LYS A 475 2.65 -10.57 11.59
CA LYS A 475 1.34 -10.85 11.01
C LYS A 475 0.54 -11.75 11.95
N GLU A 476 -0.61 -11.28 12.39
CA GLU A 476 -1.60 -12.05 13.14
C GLU A 476 -2.87 -12.14 12.27
N GLY A 477 -3.12 -13.34 11.73
CA GLY A 477 -4.11 -13.54 10.67
C GLY A 477 -3.80 -12.69 9.43
N ARG A 478 -4.66 -11.71 9.12
CA ARG A 478 -4.45 -10.74 8.03
C ARG A 478 -3.93 -9.39 8.50
N THR A 479 -3.79 -9.19 9.81
CA THR A 479 -3.46 -7.89 10.41
C THR A 479 -2.01 -7.83 10.88
N LEU A 480 -1.49 -6.61 11.01
CA LEU A 480 -0.17 -6.31 11.54
C LEU A 480 -0.32 -5.93 13.01
N ARG A 481 0.35 -6.68 13.87
CA ARG A 481 0.45 -6.40 15.30
C ARG A 481 1.88 -5.96 15.63
N PRO A 482 2.07 -4.81 16.29
CA PRO A 482 3.41 -4.41 16.71
C PRO A 482 3.96 -5.39 17.76
N THR A 483 5.26 -5.62 17.71
CA THR A 483 5.96 -6.40 18.75
C THR A 483 6.42 -5.50 19.87
N ASP A 484 6.79 -6.09 21.00
CA ASP A 484 7.48 -5.39 22.08
C ASP A 484 8.72 -4.63 21.63
N THR A 485 9.45 -5.19 20.65
CA THR A 485 10.61 -4.50 20.07
C THR A 485 10.17 -3.30 19.24
N GLY A 486 9.12 -3.46 18.43
CA GLY A 486 8.55 -2.37 17.64
C GLY A 486 8.07 -1.22 18.52
N GLU A 487 7.38 -1.53 19.62
CA GLU A 487 6.91 -0.54 20.59
C GLU A 487 8.06 0.24 21.21
N VAL A 488 9.07 -0.43 21.78
CA VAL A 488 10.21 0.25 22.40
C VAL A 488 10.98 1.12 21.40
N VAL A 489 11.11 0.67 20.15
CA VAL A 489 11.76 1.46 19.09
C VAL A 489 10.91 2.67 18.71
N SER A 490 9.60 2.50 18.52
CA SER A 490 8.68 3.60 18.21
C SER A 490 8.70 4.65 19.32
N ASP A 491 8.53 4.22 20.58
CA ASP A 491 8.56 5.11 21.74
C ASP A 491 9.89 5.86 21.85
N PHE A 492 11.02 5.16 21.65
CA PHE A 492 12.34 5.81 21.66
C PHE A 492 12.44 6.90 20.59
N LEU A 493 11.95 6.62 19.37
CA LEU A 493 12.01 7.57 18.26
C LEU A 493 11.02 8.73 18.44
N GLU A 494 9.82 8.48 18.94
CA GLU A 494 8.83 9.51 19.24
C GLU A 494 9.35 10.46 20.32
N ASN A 495 9.94 9.93 21.39
CA ASN A 495 10.44 10.76 22.49
C ASN A 495 11.70 11.57 22.15
N ASN A 496 12.49 11.14 21.16
CA ASN A 496 13.81 11.73 20.88
C ASN A 496 13.97 12.36 19.50
N PHE A 497 13.13 11.96 18.54
CA PHE A 497 13.26 12.29 17.13
C PHE A 497 11.88 12.50 16.46
N ALA A 498 10.85 12.94 17.21
CA ALA A 498 9.49 13.13 16.72
C ALA A 498 9.42 13.88 15.38
N LYS A 499 10.25 14.90 15.21
CA LYS A 499 10.36 15.68 13.97
C LYS A 499 10.72 14.80 12.77
N TYR A 500 11.73 13.92 12.89
CA TYR A 500 12.22 13.12 11.76
C TYR A 500 11.36 11.89 11.44
N ILE A 501 10.40 11.57 12.31
CA ILE A 501 9.45 10.48 12.11
C ILE A 501 8.01 11.01 11.99
N SER A 502 7.83 12.31 11.77
CA SER A 502 6.50 12.88 11.53
C SER A 502 6.06 12.61 10.09
N ASP A 503 4.75 12.54 9.91
CA ASP A 503 4.13 12.37 8.60
C ASP A 503 4.52 13.54 7.67
N SER A 504 4.42 14.77 8.17
CA SER A 504 4.76 15.99 7.44
C SER A 504 6.20 16.01 6.94
N PHE A 505 7.15 15.68 7.81
CA PHE A 505 8.57 15.68 7.47
C PHE A 505 8.89 14.61 6.43
N THR A 506 8.31 13.43 6.59
CA THR A 506 8.54 12.32 5.67
C THR A 506 7.95 12.61 4.28
N ALA A 507 6.76 13.20 4.23
CA ALA A 507 6.11 13.64 3.01
C ALA A 507 6.89 14.77 2.31
N GLU A 508 7.34 15.78 3.08
CA GLU A 508 8.14 16.89 2.58
C GLU A 508 9.43 16.39 1.93
N MET A 509 10.17 15.48 2.58
CA MET A 509 11.39 14.91 2.00
C MET A 509 11.13 14.13 0.71
N GLU A 510 10.01 13.40 0.61
CA GLU A 510 9.66 12.73 -0.65
C GLU A 510 9.31 13.76 -1.75
N ASN A 511 8.68 14.87 -1.40
CA ASN A 511 8.42 15.97 -2.34
C ASN A 511 9.72 16.66 -2.77
N GLU A 512 10.69 16.87 -1.87
CA GLU A 512 12.00 17.40 -2.22
C GLU A 512 12.77 16.47 -3.17
N LEU A 513 12.66 15.15 -2.99
CA LEU A 513 13.21 14.17 -3.93
C LEU A 513 12.53 14.24 -5.30
N ASP A 514 11.23 14.49 -5.32
CA ASP A 514 10.50 14.71 -6.56
C ASP A 514 10.96 16.03 -7.21
N GLU A 515 11.07 17.13 -6.48
CA GLU A 515 11.63 18.41 -6.97
C GLU A 515 13.05 18.28 -7.55
N ILE A 516 13.89 17.39 -7.01
CA ILE A 516 15.20 17.08 -7.61
C ILE A 516 15.02 16.37 -8.96
N ALA A 517 14.10 15.40 -9.06
CA ALA A 517 13.79 14.74 -10.33
C ALA A 517 13.25 15.74 -11.36
N GLU A 518 12.53 16.77 -10.91
CA GLU A 518 11.99 17.84 -11.75
C GLU A 518 13.04 18.89 -12.17
N GLY A 519 14.26 18.82 -11.63
CA GLY A 519 15.28 19.86 -11.81
C GLY A 519 14.97 21.17 -11.07
N LYS A 520 13.97 21.18 -10.17
CA LYS A 520 13.55 22.35 -9.38
C LYS A 520 14.34 22.54 -8.09
N ARG A 521 15.06 21.50 -7.64
CA ARG A 521 15.88 21.51 -6.42
C ARG A 521 17.23 20.87 -6.68
N LYS A 522 18.28 21.37 -6.01
CA LYS A 522 19.62 20.76 -6.08
C LYS A 522 19.83 19.71 -5.01
N TYR A 523 20.47 18.62 -5.42
CA TYR A 523 20.88 17.48 -4.59
C TYR A 523 21.62 17.90 -3.31
N GLU A 524 22.70 18.69 -3.45
CA GLU A 524 23.60 19.01 -2.35
C GLU A 524 22.94 19.94 -1.32
N GLU A 525 22.17 20.92 -1.81
CA GLU A 525 21.45 21.89 -0.97
C GLU A 525 20.42 21.19 -0.08
N MET A 526 19.68 20.21 -0.64
CA MET A 526 18.73 19.39 0.10
C MET A 526 19.42 18.57 1.20
N LEU A 527 20.46 17.82 0.84
CA LEU A 527 21.17 16.96 1.80
C LEU A 527 21.85 17.77 2.90
N LYS A 528 22.41 18.94 2.59
CA LYS A 528 23.04 19.83 3.57
C LYS A 528 22.02 20.38 4.57
N SER A 529 20.87 20.83 4.06
CA SER A 529 19.77 21.37 4.86
C SER A 529 19.18 20.32 5.81
N PHE A 530 19.12 19.07 5.35
CA PHE A 530 18.70 17.94 6.17
C PHE A 530 19.77 17.47 7.18
N TYR A 531 20.98 17.14 6.69
CA TYR A 531 21.91 16.31 7.46
C TYR A 531 22.60 17.05 8.60
N ALA A 532 22.90 18.34 8.43
CA ALA A 532 23.55 19.14 9.46
C ALA A 532 22.74 19.21 10.77
N PRO A 533 21.45 19.60 10.77
CA PRO A 533 20.63 19.57 11.98
C PRO A 533 20.37 18.15 12.47
N PHE A 534 20.11 17.19 11.57
CA PHE A 534 19.88 15.79 11.94
C PHE A 534 21.06 15.18 12.69
N SER A 535 22.28 15.30 12.16
CA SER A 535 23.49 14.76 12.78
C SER A 535 23.77 15.40 14.15
N LYS A 536 23.55 16.72 14.27
CA LYS A 536 23.67 17.44 15.56
C LYS A 536 22.68 16.89 16.59
N GLU A 537 21.44 16.63 16.18
CA GLU A 537 20.42 16.08 17.06
C GLU A 537 20.74 14.65 17.48
N VAL A 538 21.13 13.77 16.56
CA VAL A 538 21.59 12.40 16.88
C VAL A 538 22.73 12.42 17.89
N LYS A 539 23.75 13.29 17.70
CA LYS A 539 24.87 13.44 18.65
C LYS A 539 24.42 13.91 20.03
N SER A 540 23.45 14.82 20.10
CA SER A 540 22.92 15.32 21.37
C SER A 540 22.29 14.20 22.22
N LYS A 541 21.77 13.16 21.57
CA LYS A 541 21.11 12.01 22.21
C LYS A 541 22.08 10.88 22.56
N GLU A 542 23.38 10.98 22.22
CA GLU A 542 24.38 9.99 22.62
C GLU A 542 24.62 9.93 24.13
N LYS A 543 24.24 10.96 24.88
CA LYS A 543 24.36 11.00 26.34
C LYS A 543 23.17 10.40 27.09
N ILE A 544 22.07 10.09 26.39
CA ILE A 544 20.89 9.48 27.01
C ILE A 544 21.26 8.11 27.57
N GLU A 545 20.69 7.72 28.71
CA GLU A 545 20.94 6.41 29.28
C GLU A 545 20.43 5.29 28.38
N LYS A 546 21.08 4.14 28.43
CA LYS A 546 20.60 2.97 27.71
C LYS A 546 19.31 2.48 28.38
N ILE A 547 18.27 2.29 27.58
CA ILE A 547 17.00 1.70 27.99
C ILE A 547 17.24 0.25 28.39
N THR A 548 17.47 0.04 29.67
CA THR A 548 17.68 -1.27 30.31
C THR A 548 16.53 -1.64 31.24
N ASN A 549 15.69 -0.66 31.59
CA ASN A 549 14.49 -0.78 32.40
C ASN A 549 13.34 -0.09 31.67
N LEU A 550 12.24 -0.81 31.46
CA LEU A 550 11.01 -0.35 30.81
C LEU A 550 9.89 -0.04 31.81
N GLY A 551 10.21 -0.03 33.10
CA GLY A 551 9.27 0.23 34.19
C GLY A 551 9.21 -0.92 35.20
N GLU A 552 8.52 -0.66 36.31
CA GLU A 552 8.26 -1.66 37.34
C GLU A 552 7.30 -2.75 36.84
N ALA A 553 7.53 -3.99 37.28
CA ALA A 553 6.55 -5.05 37.08
C ALA A 553 5.36 -4.88 38.04
N ASP A 554 4.20 -5.45 37.68
CA ASP A 554 3.07 -5.57 38.61
C ASP A 554 3.54 -6.24 39.91
N LYS A 555 3.16 -5.66 41.06
CA LYS A 555 3.59 -6.07 42.41
C LYS A 555 3.30 -7.53 42.71
N LYS A 556 2.36 -8.17 41.99
CA LYS A 556 2.04 -9.60 42.10
C LYS A 556 3.16 -10.52 41.58
N PHE A 557 4.00 -10.05 40.67
CA PHE A 557 5.09 -10.85 40.11
C PHE A 557 6.38 -10.66 40.92
N LYS A 558 6.70 -11.66 41.76
CA LYS A 558 7.93 -11.70 42.54
C LYS A 558 9.02 -12.54 41.88
N CYS A 559 10.27 -12.16 42.13
CA CYS A 559 11.43 -12.89 41.64
C CYS A 559 11.35 -14.37 42.09
N PRO A 560 11.49 -15.35 41.17
CA PRO A 560 11.39 -16.77 41.51
C PRO A 560 12.57 -17.30 42.33
N VAL A 561 13.66 -16.52 42.44
CA VAL A 561 14.88 -16.93 43.16
C VAL A 561 14.95 -16.30 44.55
N CYS A 562 14.69 -14.99 44.67
CA CYS A 562 14.88 -14.27 45.94
C CYS A 562 13.59 -13.64 46.51
N GLY A 563 12.44 -13.81 45.86
CA GLY A 563 11.17 -13.22 46.28
C GLY A 563 11.06 -11.69 46.13
N GLY A 564 12.13 -11.03 45.68
CA GLY A 564 12.20 -9.57 45.53
C GLY A 564 11.35 -9.00 44.37
N PRO A 565 11.27 -7.66 44.26
CA PRO A 565 10.58 -6.99 43.16
C PRO A 565 11.25 -7.26 41.80
N MET A 566 10.46 -7.07 40.73
CA MET A 566 10.90 -7.26 39.35
C MET A 566 10.66 -5.99 38.52
N ILE A 567 11.45 -5.85 37.45
CA ILE A 567 11.36 -4.77 36.45
C ILE A 567 11.20 -5.37 35.05
N ILE A 568 10.63 -4.60 34.14
CA ILE A 568 10.43 -5.00 32.75
C ILE A 568 11.70 -4.69 31.96
N LYS A 569 12.23 -5.68 31.24
CA LYS A 569 13.38 -5.52 30.33
C LYS A 569 13.04 -6.00 28.93
N LEU A 570 13.74 -5.49 27.91
CA LEU A 570 13.62 -5.96 26.54
C LEU A 570 14.70 -7.01 26.22
N SER A 571 14.28 -8.20 25.79
CA SER A 571 15.15 -9.24 25.23
C SER A 571 14.94 -9.36 23.72
N ARG A 572 15.63 -10.31 23.06
CA ARG A 572 15.37 -10.64 21.64
C ARG A 572 13.98 -11.24 21.41
N THR A 573 13.42 -11.92 22.41
CA THR A 573 12.12 -12.60 22.32
C THR A 573 10.95 -11.75 22.83
N GLY A 574 11.19 -10.49 23.18
CA GLY A 574 10.19 -9.57 23.71
C GLY A 574 10.50 -9.08 25.12
N LYS A 575 9.51 -8.41 25.72
CA LYS A 575 9.57 -7.93 27.10
C LYS A 575 9.55 -9.14 28.05
N PHE A 576 10.30 -9.05 29.14
CA PHE A 576 10.33 -10.05 30.20
C PHE A 576 10.56 -9.37 31.55
N LEU A 577 10.26 -10.07 32.64
CA LEU A 577 10.50 -9.58 33.99
C LEU A 577 11.89 -10.03 34.46
N SER A 578 12.71 -9.10 34.92
CA SER A 578 14.02 -9.31 35.53
C SER A 578 13.98 -8.92 36.99
N CYS A 579 14.67 -9.66 37.87
CA CYS A 579 14.89 -9.19 39.24
C CYS A 579 15.56 -7.81 39.24
N VAL A 580 15.16 -6.94 40.18
CA VAL A 580 15.77 -5.62 40.39
C VAL A 580 17.24 -5.74 40.82
N LYS A 581 17.58 -6.80 41.57
CA LYS A 581 18.94 -7.11 42.03
C LYS A 581 19.78 -7.83 40.96
N PHE A 582 19.56 -7.56 39.68
CA PHE A 582 20.41 -8.14 38.62
C PHE A 582 21.65 -7.25 38.46
N PRO A 583 22.89 -7.79 38.43
CA PRO A 583 23.24 -9.20 38.16
C PRO A 583 23.37 -10.12 39.38
N GLU A 584 23.22 -9.64 40.62
CA GLU A 584 23.39 -10.45 41.84
C GLU A 584 22.34 -11.56 41.98
N CYS A 585 21.16 -11.37 41.37
CA CYS A 585 20.08 -12.33 41.28
C CYS A 585 19.60 -12.45 39.83
N ALA A 586 19.83 -13.62 39.22
CA ALA A 586 19.47 -13.91 37.84
C ALA A 586 17.99 -14.31 37.64
N GLY A 587 17.13 -14.12 38.65
CA GLY A 587 15.73 -14.51 38.57
C GLY A 587 14.98 -13.73 37.49
N ALA A 588 14.29 -14.44 36.60
CA ALA A 588 13.54 -13.87 35.49
C ALA A 588 12.21 -14.61 35.25
N ARG A 589 11.23 -13.93 34.64
CA ARG A 589 9.94 -14.51 34.24
C ARG A 589 9.53 -13.99 32.87
N LYS A 590 8.73 -14.78 32.15
CA LYS A 590 8.00 -14.29 30.97
C LYS A 590 6.80 -13.44 31.42
N ILE A 591 6.44 -12.47 30.60
CA ILE A 591 5.23 -11.65 30.77
C ILE A 591 4.03 -12.42 30.21
#